data_AF-A0A2G9TLE6-F1
#
_entry.id   AF-A0A2G9TLE6-F1
#
_cell.length_a   1.000
_cell.length_b   1.000
_cell.length_c   1.000
_cell.angle_alpha   90.00
_cell.angle_beta   90.00
_cell.angle_gamma   90.00
#
_symmetry.space_group_name_H-M   'P 1'
#
loop_
_entity.id
_entity.type
_entity.pdbx_description
1 polymer ?
#
loop_
_entity_poly.entity_id
_entity_poly.type
_entity_poly.pdbx_seq_one_letter_code
_entity_poly.pdbx_strand_id
1 'polypeptide(L)'
;MSFSEPYCFYRYRSRIGVDSFANKYGRPYRINAYIMLPVDYPKQLPLFGIVFTKNETKESPQQTFSPTDCYIVKSLEKYINVDCITEEHVDLDSILTRQLAYLASRCDVVADLVPQFQSGSNTQRQHLYSRMSRGRDDDLPFGYSPSTNAFAFQ
;
A
#
# COMPACT_ATOMS: atom_id res chain seq x y z
N MET A 1 9.77 -23.30 35.66
CA MET A 1 10.02 -23.43 34.21
C MET A 1 10.01 -22.02 33.64
N SER A 2 11.18 -21.57 33.20
CA SER A 2 11.41 -20.25 32.61
C SER A 2 11.05 -20.31 31.12
N PHE A 3 10.31 -19.32 30.63
CA PHE A 3 10.27 -18.96 29.21
C PHE A 3 10.75 -17.51 29.07
N SER A 4 12.04 -17.39 28.76
CA SER A 4 12.70 -16.38 27.90
C SER A 4 11.87 -16.13 26.64
N GLU A 5 11.72 -14.96 26.02
CA GLU A 5 12.36 -13.64 25.98
C GLU A 5 11.28 -12.65 25.49
N PRO A 6 11.33 -11.35 25.78
CA PRO A 6 10.46 -10.40 25.11
C PRO A 6 10.93 -10.28 23.65
N TYR A 7 10.09 -10.66 22.68
CA TYR A 7 10.34 -10.35 21.28
C TYR A 7 10.51 -8.82 21.14
N CYS A 8 11.76 -8.36 21.03
CA CYS A 8 12.09 -6.95 20.87
C CYS A 8 11.76 -6.49 19.45
N PHE A 9 10.48 -6.31 19.13
CA PHE A 9 10.10 -5.66 17.88
C PHE A 9 10.46 -4.18 17.93
N TYR A 10 11.31 -3.72 17.00
CA TYR A 10 11.41 -2.29 16.75
C TYR A 10 10.13 -1.87 16.02
N ARG A 11 9.21 -1.24 16.76
CA ARG A 11 8.06 -0.57 16.16
C ARG A 11 8.57 0.70 15.49
N TYR A 12 9.09 0.57 14.27
CA TYR A 12 9.43 1.71 13.47
C TYR A 12 8.13 2.32 12.94
N ARG A 13 7.64 3.35 13.64
CA ARG A 13 6.61 4.21 13.09
C ARG A 13 7.28 5.11 12.06
N SER A 14 7.55 4.54 10.88
CA SER A 14 7.74 5.39 9.71
C SER A 14 6.41 6.07 9.47
N ARG A 15 6.27 7.33 9.89
CA ARG A 15 5.44 8.21 9.08
C ARG A 15 6.22 8.33 7.79
N ILE A 16 5.98 7.41 6.85
CA ILE A 16 6.09 7.79 5.45
C ILE A 16 5.01 8.86 5.33
N GLY A 17 5.41 10.09 5.64
CA GLY A 17 4.66 11.28 5.37
C GLY A 17 4.65 11.38 3.86
N VAL A 18 3.75 10.61 3.25
CA VAL A 18 3.16 10.93 1.97
C VAL A 18 2.35 12.25 2.09
N ASP A 19 2.48 12.99 3.22
CA ASP A 19 2.17 14.41 3.36
C ASP A 19 2.66 15.25 2.17
N SER A 20 3.77 14.85 1.52
CA SER A 20 4.26 15.54 0.30
C SER A 20 3.54 15.18 -1.01
N PHE A 21 2.72 14.12 -1.09
CA PHE A 21 1.92 13.89 -2.30
C PHE A 21 0.57 14.59 -2.24
N ALA A 22 0.01 14.78 -1.04
CA ALA A 22 -1.23 15.53 -0.84
C ALA A 22 -1.09 16.99 -1.33
N ASN A 23 0.11 17.58 -1.20
CA ASN A 23 0.31 18.99 -1.55
C ASN A 23 0.59 19.23 -3.04
N LYS A 24 0.96 18.20 -3.82
CA LYS A 24 1.25 18.38 -5.27
C LYS A 24 0.00 18.33 -6.14
N TYR A 25 -1.08 17.67 -5.68
CA TYR A 25 -2.31 17.48 -6.47
C TYR A 25 -3.60 17.86 -5.74
N GLY A 26 -3.53 18.46 -4.55
CA GLY A 26 -4.71 18.87 -3.79
C GLY A 26 -5.62 17.70 -3.36
N ARG A 27 -5.07 16.49 -3.30
CA ARG A 27 -5.85 15.27 -3.00
C ARG A 27 -6.00 15.10 -1.47
N PRO A 28 -7.22 14.95 -0.93
CA PRO A 28 -7.51 14.97 0.50
C PRO A 28 -7.25 13.61 1.17
N TYR A 29 -6.17 12.89 0.85
CA TYR A 29 -5.87 11.60 1.49
C TYR A 29 -4.43 11.49 1.97
N ARG A 30 -4.26 10.74 3.05
CA ARG A 30 -3.00 10.41 3.72
C ARG A 30 -2.94 8.92 3.96
N ILE A 31 -1.78 8.34 3.66
CA ILE A 31 -1.53 6.90 3.80
C ILE A 31 -0.50 6.74 4.91
N ASN A 32 -0.84 5.95 5.92
CA ASN A 32 0.03 5.64 7.04
C ASN A 32 0.41 4.17 6.95
N ALA A 33 1.71 3.89 6.90
CA ALA A 33 2.24 2.54 6.96
C ALA A 33 2.97 2.33 8.29
N TYR A 34 2.66 1.24 8.97
CA TYR A 34 3.34 0.78 10.18
C TYR A 34 4.23 -0.38 9.80
N ILE A 35 5.53 -0.24 10.00
CA ILE A 35 6.50 -1.25 9.61
C ILE A 35 7.01 -1.95 10.88
N MET A 36 6.77 -3.25 10.96
CA MET A 36 7.36 -4.11 11.96
C MET A 36 8.61 -4.73 11.35
N LEU A 37 9.78 -4.28 11.81
CA LEU A 37 11.06 -4.82 11.40
C LEU A 37 11.55 -5.82 12.46
N PRO A 38 11.75 -7.10 12.11
CA PRO A 38 12.23 -8.10 13.05
C PRO A 38 13.72 -7.88 13.37
N VAL A 39 14.15 -8.29 14.57
CA VAL A 39 15.54 -8.12 15.05
C VAL A 39 16.54 -8.89 14.19
N ASP A 40 16.11 -10.02 13.67
CA ASP A 40 16.89 -10.91 12.83
C ASP A 40 16.72 -10.65 11.34
N TYR A 41 16.18 -9.48 10.95
CA TYR A 41 16.22 -9.03 9.55
C TYR A 41 17.66 -9.10 9.01
N PRO A 42 17.90 -9.69 7.82
CA PRO A 42 16.90 -10.06 6.81
C PRO A 42 16.44 -11.53 6.84
N LYS A 43 16.75 -12.30 7.89
CA LYS A 43 16.32 -13.70 8.03
C LYS A 43 14.81 -13.82 8.24
N GLN A 44 14.20 -12.86 8.92
CA GLN A 44 12.75 -12.68 8.99
C GLN A 44 12.33 -11.45 8.20
N LEU A 45 11.15 -11.55 7.59
CA LEU A 45 10.62 -10.55 6.67
C LEU A 45 9.91 -9.41 7.44
N PRO A 46 10.00 -8.16 6.96
CA PRO A 46 9.22 -7.06 7.53
C PRO A 46 7.72 -7.25 7.27
N LEU A 47 6.90 -6.78 8.21
CA LEU A 47 5.44 -6.73 8.05
C LEU A 47 4.94 -5.29 8.01
N PHE A 48 4.04 -5.01 7.08
CA PHE A 48 3.43 -3.71 6.87
C PHE A 48 1.97 -3.76 7.32
N GLY A 49 1.57 -2.82 8.18
CA GLY A 49 0.18 -2.50 8.46
C GLY A 49 -0.20 -1.19 7.78
N ILE A 50 -1.26 -1.15 6.99
CA ILE A 50 -1.61 0.02 6.17
C ILE A 50 -2.93 0.63 6.60
N VAL A 51 -2.98 1.96 6.71
CA VAL A 51 -4.19 2.71 7.04
C VAL A 51 -4.31 3.92 6.12
N PHE A 52 -5.46 4.06 5.49
CA PHE A 52 -5.80 5.23 4.68
C PHE A 52 -6.63 6.18 5.51
N THR A 53 -6.37 7.47 5.36
CA THR A 53 -7.16 8.52 6.00
C THR A 53 -7.53 9.56 4.97
N LYS A 54 -8.81 9.87 4.86
CA LYS A 54 -9.35 10.91 3.99
C LYS A 54 -9.71 12.11 4.85
N ASN A 55 -9.06 13.23 4.57
CA ASN A 55 -9.35 14.53 5.17
C ASN A 55 -10.29 15.29 4.23
N GLU A 56 -11.58 15.01 4.28
CA GLU A 56 -12.52 15.91 3.63
C GLU A 56 -12.45 17.31 4.28
N THR A 57 -12.85 18.34 3.56
CA THR A 57 -12.78 19.77 3.95
C THR A 57 -13.16 20.05 5.41
N LYS A 58 -12.77 21.22 5.95
CA LYS A 58 -12.81 21.62 7.39
C LYS A 58 -14.11 21.31 8.18
N GLU A 59 -15.19 20.88 7.56
CA GLU A 59 -16.51 20.64 8.15
C GLU A 59 -16.90 19.15 8.23
N SER A 60 -16.16 18.25 7.57
CA SER A 60 -16.44 16.81 7.53
C SER A 60 -15.46 16.01 8.41
N PRO A 61 -15.94 14.98 9.13
CA PRO A 61 -15.08 14.16 9.98
C PRO A 61 -14.05 13.40 9.14
N GLN A 62 -12.82 13.29 9.67
CA GLN A 62 -11.76 12.50 9.05
C GLN A 62 -12.19 11.04 8.94
N GLN A 63 -12.24 10.51 7.71
CA GLN A 63 -12.58 9.12 7.48
C GLN A 63 -11.31 8.27 7.49
N THR A 64 -11.32 7.16 8.24
CA THR A 64 -10.19 6.23 8.32
C THR A 64 -10.61 4.88 7.76
N PHE A 65 -9.75 4.28 6.94
CA PHE A 65 -9.95 2.98 6.32
C PHE A 65 -8.80 2.06 6.73
N SER A 66 -9.15 0.94 7.35
CA SER A 66 -8.24 -0.11 7.81
C SER A 66 -8.47 -1.41 7.01
N PRO A 67 -7.58 -2.41 7.13
CA PRO A 67 -7.78 -3.71 6.51
C PRO A 67 -9.02 -4.47 7.02
N THR A 68 -9.53 -4.14 8.22
CA THR A 68 -10.73 -4.78 8.77
C THR A 68 -12.00 -4.31 8.08
N ASP A 69 -12.02 -3.05 7.63
CA ASP A 69 -13.25 -2.38 7.20
C ASP A 69 -13.20 -1.99 5.71
N CYS A 70 -12.03 -2.11 5.06
CA CYS A 70 -11.84 -1.77 3.66
C CYS A 70 -11.04 -2.85 2.92
N TYR A 71 -11.71 -3.53 1.98
CA TYR A 71 -11.10 -4.58 1.18
C TYR A 71 -9.91 -4.10 0.34
N ILE A 72 -9.96 -2.88 -0.20
CA ILE A 72 -8.86 -2.29 -0.97
C ILE A 72 -7.59 -2.16 -0.12
N VAL A 73 -7.73 -1.69 1.13
CA VAL A 73 -6.60 -1.57 2.06
C VAL A 73 -6.06 -2.95 2.42
N LYS A 74 -6.94 -3.93 2.66
CA LYS A 74 -6.55 -5.32 2.91
C LYS A 74 -5.82 -5.96 1.72
N SER A 75 -6.28 -5.72 0.51
CA SER A 75 -5.68 -6.23 -0.73
C SER A 75 -4.30 -5.61 -0.96
N LEU A 76 -4.15 -4.29 -0.75
CA LEU A 76 -2.84 -3.64 -0.80
C LEU A 76 -1.88 -4.17 0.27
N GLU A 77 -2.36 -4.35 1.51
CA GLU A 77 -1.54 -4.91 2.59
C GLU A 77 -1.07 -6.33 2.27
N LYS A 78 -1.96 -7.17 1.75
CA LYS A 78 -1.60 -8.52 1.28
C LYS A 78 -0.55 -8.44 0.18
N TYR A 79 -0.71 -7.57 -0.81
CA TYR A 79 0.22 -7.43 -1.92
C TYR A 79 1.64 -7.05 -1.45
N ILE A 80 1.75 -6.12 -0.50
CA ILE A 80 3.03 -5.70 0.07
C ILE A 80 3.66 -6.78 0.96
N ASN A 81 2.86 -7.50 1.74
CA ASN A 81 3.38 -8.50 2.69
C ASN A 81 3.60 -9.88 2.07
N VAL A 82 3.02 -10.17 0.90
CA VAL A 82 3.04 -11.51 0.29
C VAL A 82 3.45 -11.40 -1.17
N ASP A 83 2.59 -10.82 -2.01
CA ASP A 83 2.71 -11.02 -3.45
C ASP A 83 3.99 -10.40 -4.06
N CYS A 84 4.41 -9.21 -3.58
CA CYS A 84 5.60 -8.53 -4.12
C CYS A 84 6.95 -9.11 -3.66
N ILE A 85 6.94 -10.01 -2.67
CA ILE A 85 8.13 -10.67 -2.13
C ILE A 85 8.21 -12.16 -2.47
N THR A 86 7.13 -12.73 -3.02
CA THR A 86 7.10 -14.12 -3.52
C THR A 86 7.61 -14.28 -4.96
N GLU A 87 7.96 -13.19 -5.64
CA GLU A 87 8.56 -13.24 -6.98
C GLU A 87 9.91 -13.99 -6.95
N GLU A 88 10.21 -14.77 -8.00
CA GLU A 88 11.49 -15.47 -8.09
C GLU A 88 12.69 -14.49 -8.03
N HIS A 89 13.75 -14.90 -7.32
CA HIS A 89 15.01 -14.15 -7.20
C HIS A 89 14.94 -12.81 -6.43
N VAL A 90 14.03 -12.68 -5.45
CA VAL A 90 14.05 -11.54 -4.52
C VAL A 90 15.23 -11.66 -3.56
N ASP A 91 16.15 -10.69 -3.60
CA ASP A 91 17.22 -10.54 -2.62
C ASP A 91 16.64 -10.08 -1.27
N LEU A 92 16.84 -10.89 -0.23
CA LEU A 92 16.34 -10.67 1.13
C LEU A 92 16.84 -9.35 1.72
N ASP A 93 18.07 -8.95 1.40
CA ASP A 93 18.67 -7.70 1.90
C ASP A 93 17.92 -6.46 1.37
N SER A 94 17.29 -6.60 0.20
CA SER A 94 16.58 -5.54 -0.52
C SER A 94 15.06 -5.51 -0.27
N ILE A 95 14.52 -6.48 0.48
CA ILE A 95 13.06 -6.66 0.62
C ILE A 95 12.38 -5.41 1.19
N LEU A 96 12.94 -4.79 2.22
CA LEU A 96 12.32 -3.60 2.81
C LEU A 96 12.20 -2.47 1.78
N THR A 97 13.26 -2.23 0.99
CA THR A 97 13.28 -1.23 -0.07
C THR A 97 12.27 -1.56 -1.16
N ARG A 98 12.16 -2.84 -1.54
CA ARG A 98 11.17 -3.33 -2.50
C ARG A 98 9.74 -3.08 -2.04
N GLN A 99 9.41 -3.48 -0.81
CA GLN A 99 8.09 -3.28 -0.21
C GLN A 99 7.73 -1.79 -0.15
N LEU A 100 8.67 -0.92 0.22
CA LEU A 100 8.47 0.54 0.24
C LEU A 100 8.21 1.12 -1.16
N ALA A 101 8.99 0.72 -2.16
CA ALA A 101 8.83 1.19 -3.54
C ALA A 101 7.50 0.73 -4.15
N TYR A 102 7.13 -0.54 -3.91
CA TYR A 102 5.85 -1.08 -4.36
C TYR A 102 4.69 -0.41 -3.63
N LEU A 103 4.79 -0.19 -2.30
CA LEU A 103 3.77 0.53 -1.54
C LEU A 103 3.51 1.90 -2.17
N ALA A 104 4.55 2.71 -2.38
CA ALA A 104 4.41 4.03 -2.99
C ALA A 104 3.75 3.95 -4.38
N SER A 105 4.22 3.06 -5.24
CA SER A 105 3.68 2.87 -6.59
C SER A 105 2.22 2.40 -6.60
N ARG A 106 1.79 1.56 -5.65
CA ARG A 106 0.42 1.01 -5.64
C ARG A 106 -0.56 1.95 -4.95
N CYS A 107 -0.06 2.87 -4.11
CA CYS A 107 -0.86 4.00 -3.64
C CYS A 107 -1.36 4.88 -4.81
N ASP A 108 -0.55 5.05 -5.87
CA ASP A 108 -0.99 5.78 -7.07
C ASP A 108 -2.12 5.04 -7.79
N VAL A 109 -2.05 3.71 -7.89
CA VAL A 109 -3.12 2.87 -8.45
C VAL A 109 -4.42 3.02 -7.66
N VAL A 110 -4.35 2.92 -6.33
CA VAL A 110 -5.50 3.12 -5.45
C VAL A 110 -6.11 4.50 -5.64
N ALA A 111 -5.28 5.54 -5.66
CA ALA A 111 -5.77 6.90 -5.78
C ALA A 111 -6.36 7.24 -7.17
N ASP A 112 -5.86 6.59 -8.23
CA ASP A 112 -6.34 6.81 -9.58
C ASP A 112 -7.58 5.96 -9.91
N LEU A 113 -7.77 4.78 -9.30
CA LEU A 113 -8.85 3.86 -9.67
C LEU A 113 -10.02 3.82 -8.67
N VAL A 114 -9.82 4.19 -7.41
CA VAL A 114 -10.87 4.10 -6.40
C VAL A 114 -11.62 5.42 -6.31
N PRO A 115 -12.93 5.47 -6.67
CA PRO A 115 -13.69 6.72 -6.71
C PRO A 115 -13.73 7.44 -5.36
N GLN A 116 -13.72 6.69 -4.27
CA GLN A 116 -13.74 7.22 -2.89
C GLN A 116 -12.51 8.10 -2.57
N PHE A 117 -11.40 7.88 -3.30
CA PHE A 117 -10.15 8.61 -3.17
C PHE A 117 -9.89 9.61 -4.32
N GLN A 118 -10.77 9.65 -5.33
CA GLN A 118 -10.68 10.61 -6.43
C GLN A 118 -11.26 11.97 -6.04
N SER A 119 -10.61 13.05 -6.47
CA SER A 119 -11.08 14.43 -6.29
C SER A 119 -11.61 14.98 -7.61
N GLY A 120 -12.82 14.58 -8.01
CA GLY A 120 -13.64 15.21 -9.07
C GLY A 120 -13.08 15.30 -10.51
N SER A 121 -11.82 14.94 -10.74
CA SER A 121 -11.12 15.05 -12.03
C SER A 121 -11.07 13.70 -12.73
N ASN A 122 -11.93 13.52 -13.72
CA ASN A 122 -12.07 12.31 -14.54
C ASN A 122 -10.97 12.16 -15.60
N THR A 123 -9.70 12.38 -15.24
CA THR A 123 -8.57 12.07 -16.14
C THR A 123 -8.19 10.61 -15.98
N GLN A 124 -9.02 9.70 -16.51
CA GLN A 124 -8.73 8.27 -16.47
C GLN A 124 -7.50 7.98 -17.35
N ARG A 125 -6.38 7.59 -16.73
CA ARG A 125 -5.17 7.12 -17.40
C ARG A 125 -5.36 5.69 -17.91
N GLN A 126 -6.40 5.47 -18.73
CA GLN A 126 -6.86 4.14 -19.15
C GLN A 126 -5.74 3.29 -19.79
N HIS A 127 -4.78 3.92 -20.47
CA HIS A 127 -3.66 3.23 -21.11
C HIS A 127 -2.65 2.62 -20.12
N LEU A 128 -2.63 3.03 -18.86
CA LEU A 128 -1.74 2.47 -17.83
C LEU A 128 -2.30 1.20 -17.19
N TYR A 129 -3.55 0.84 -17.48
CA TYR A 129 -4.25 -0.27 -16.83
C TYR A 129 -4.83 -1.19 -17.90
N SER A 130 -4.51 -2.48 -17.82
CA SER A 130 -5.13 -3.50 -18.68
C SER A 130 -6.65 -3.56 -18.46
N ARG A 131 -7.09 -3.36 -17.21
CA ARG A 131 -8.49 -3.24 -16.75
C ARG A 131 -8.50 -2.45 -15.43
N MET A 132 -9.59 -1.74 -15.13
CA MET A 132 -9.70 -0.90 -13.93
C MET A 132 -10.05 -1.67 -12.65
N SER A 133 -10.92 -2.67 -12.75
CA SER A 133 -11.24 -3.58 -11.65
C SER A 133 -11.61 -4.97 -12.15
N ARG A 134 -11.59 -5.98 -11.28
CA ARG A 134 -12.14 -7.33 -11.56
C ARG A 134 -12.82 -7.93 -10.33
N GLY A 135 -13.64 -8.94 -10.57
CA GLY A 135 -14.24 -9.75 -9.51
C GLY A 135 -15.37 -9.04 -8.76
N ARG A 136 -15.83 -9.66 -7.67
CA ARG A 136 -16.96 -9.18 -6.87
C ARG A 136 -16.58 -8.03 -5.93
N ASP A 137 -15.31 -7.96 -5.55
CA ASP A 137 -14.79 -7.05 -4.52
C ASP A 137 -14.02 -5.85 -5.10
N ASP A 138 -14.18 -5.59 -6.40
CA ASP A 138 -13.47 -4.53 -7.15
C ASP A 138 -11.94 -4.58 -6.94
N ASP A 139 -11.36 -5.77 -7.14
CA ASP A 139 -9.90 -5.96 -7.06
C ASP A 139 -9.19 -4.97 -7.96
N LEU A 140 -8.04 -4.46 -7.49
CA LEU A 140 -7.19 -3.54 -8.24
C LEU A 140 -6.02 -4.27 -8.90
N PRO A 141 -5.58 -3.83 -10.10
CA PRO A 141 -4.45 -4.42 -10.80
C PRO A 141 -3.12 -3.97 -10.19
N PHE A 142 -2.66 -4.60 -9.11
CA PHE A 142 -1.40 -4.23 -8.46
C PHE A 142 -0.14 -4.76 -9.14
N GLY A 143 -0.26 -5.78 -10.00
CA GLY A 143 0.88 -6.32 -10.75
C GLY A 143 1.31 -5.37 -11.85
N TYR A 144 2.59 -5.02 -11.93
CA TYR A 144 3.12 -4.25 -13.05
C TYR A 144 3.77 -5.17 -14.05
N SER A 145 3.38 -5.08 -15.32
CA SER A 145 3.97 -5.86 -16.40
C SER A 145 4.87 -4.97 -17.27
N PRO A 146 6.21 -5.17 -17.23
CA PRO A 146 7.13 -4.42 -18.08
C PRO A 146 6.91 -4.65 -19.58
N SER A 147 6.45 -5.85 -19.97
CA SER A 147 6.24 -6.21 -21.38
C SER A 147 5.10 -5.43 -22.03
N THR A 148 4.08 -5.09 -21.24
CA THR A 148 2.93 -4.31 -21.69
C THR A 148 2.95 -2.87 -21.18
N ASN A 149 3.96 -2.49 -20.38
CA ASN A 149 4.09 -1.19 -19.73
C ASN A 149 2.81 -0.76 -19.02
N ALA A 150 2.14 -1.70 -18.34
CA ALA A 150 0.82 -1.50 -17.77
C ALA A 150 0.60 -2.32 -16.50
N PHE A 151 -0.30 -1.83 -15.65
CA PHE A 151 -0.80 -2.53 -14.49
C PHE A 151 -1.83 -3.59 -14.90
N ALA A 152 -1.66 -4.78 -14.35
CA ALA A 152 -2.46 -5.95 -14.60
C ALA A 152 -2.74 -6.70 -13.30
N PHE A 153 -3.70 -7.61 -13.40
CA PHE A 153 -3.93 -8.55 -12.33
C PHE A 153 -2.93 -9.69 -12.41
N GLN A 154 -2.41 -10.09 -11.24
CA GLN A 154 -1.70 -11.36 -11.09
C GLN A 154 -2.71 -12.52 -11.04
#